data_AF-A0A2D7AQ75-F1
#
_entry.id   AF-A0A2D7AQ75-F1
#
_cell.length_a   1.000
_cell.length_b   1.000
_cell.length_c   1.000
_cell.angle_alpha   90.00
_cell.angle_beta   90.00
_cell.angle_gamma   90.00
#
_symmetry.space_group_name_H-M   'P 1'
#
loop_
_entity.id
_entity.type
_entity.pdbx_description
1 polymer ?
#
loop_
_entity_poly.entity_id
_entity_poly.type
_entity_poly.pdbx_seq_one_letter_code
_entity_poly.pdbx_strand_id
1 'polypeptide(L)'
;MKILNPIYEKNFKLNLTILKIILILSFVLISISFYEWTVERSYYEYSDWLINYQGGFTRRGLFGEIIFQLHKISTIRLDFILFFFVLSMYFLFFLFLHKILIKTNLNFLNTLILFSPLSFIYLASSKTLAGRKEILLFFLLSIFFYNLKKIKFYNIKYWIISILVFSSLTHLGFIFYMPFLILFFFFLYPGKKFKELLYQIIPIILTGIVVVSLVINSTFITKPDFIKVCDSIKDFVNNCPKETYISFLDNSFVQVRQVFFKFF
;
A
#
# COMPACT_ATOMS: atom_id res chain seq x y z
N MET A 1 -2.27 -32.94 11.60
CA MET A 1 -1.71 -31.82 12.38
C MET A 1 -2.56 -31.58 13.64
N LYS A 2 -2.41 -32.44 14.65
CA LYS A 2 -3.04 -32.36 15.99
C LYS A 2 -1.90 -32.27 17.03
N ILE A 3 -1.16 -31.16 17.06
CA ILE A 3 0.00 -31.00 17.97
C ILE A 3 -0.18 -29.81 18.93
N LEU A 4 -1.24 -29.02 18.81
CA LEU A 4 -1.55 -27.97 19.77
C LEU A 4 -2.68 -28.44 20.68
N ASN A 5 -2.33 -28.62 21.95
CA ASN A 5 -3.16 -29.12 23.01
C ASN A 5 -4.42 -28.22 23.15
N PRO A 6 -5.66 -28.76 23.06
CA PRO A 6 -6.90 -27.97 23.14
C PRO A 6 -7.11 -27.27 24.50
N ILE A 7 -6.27 -27.57 25.49
CA ILE A 7 -6.35 -27.02 26.85
C ILE A 7 -5.95 -25.53 26.89
N TYR A 8 -5.00 -25.08 26.06
CA TYR A 8 -4.56 -23.67 26.05
C TYR A 8 -5.51 -22.75 25.26
N GLU A 9 -6.22 -23.27 24.25
CA GLU A 9 -7.14 -22.46 23.46
C GLU A 9 -8.42 -22.08 24.21
N LYS A 10 -8.84 -22.88 25.20
CA LYS A 10 -10.18 -22.74 25.82
C LYS A 10 -10.35 -21.47 26.67
N ASN A 11 -9.27 -20.89 27.19
CA ASN A 11 -9.30 -19.74 28.12
C ASN A 11 -8.50 -18.51 27.64
N PHE A 12 -7.98 -18.51 26.40
CA PHE A 12 -7.19 -17.38 25.92
C PHE A 12 -8.08 -16.19 25.59
N LYS A 13 -7.80 -15.02 26.20
CA LYS A 13 -8.46 -13.75 25.90
C LYS A 13 -7.42 -12.67 25.65
N LEU A 14 -7.48 -12.05 24.47
CA LEU A 14 -6.63 -10.92 24.12
C LEU A 14 -6.85 -9.76 25.10
N ASN A 15 -5.75 -9.25 25.68
CA ASN A 15 -5.80 -8.05 26.50
C ASN A 15 -5.92 -6.81 25.61
N LEU A 16 -7.11 -6.22 25.57
CA LEU A 16 -7.43 -5.06 24.73
C LEU A 16 -6.63 -3.81 25.10
N THR A 17 -6.23 -3.66 26.37
CA THR A 17 -5.40 -2.52 26.81
C THR A 17 -4.00 -2.63 26.24
N ILE A 18 -3.39 -3.83 26.32
CA ILE A 18 -2.08 -4.10 25.73
C ILE A 18 -2.11 -3.87 24.22
N LEU A 19 -3.15 -4.37 23.53
CA LEU A 19 -3.33 -4.13 22.11
C LEU A 19 -3.33 -2.63 21.78
N LYS A 20 -4.13 -1.83 22.50
CA LYS A 20 -4.19 -0.37 22.28
C LYS A 20 -2.82 0.29 22.47
N ILE A 21 -2.11 -0.07 23.54
CA ILE A 21 -0.77 0.47 23.82
C ILE A 21 0.19 0.14 22.67
N ILE A 22 0.21 -1.11 22.20
CA ILE A 22 1.08 -1.52 21.10
C ILE A 22 0.76 -0.74 19.82
N LEU A 23 -0.53 -0.61 19.46
CA LEU A 23 -0.93 0.13 18.25
C LEU A 23 -0.55 1.62 18.35
N ILE A 24 -0.74 2.26 19.51
CA ILE A 24 -0.35 3.65 19.75
C ILE A 24 1.17 3.79 19.66
N LEU A 25 1.93 2.89 20.31
CA LEU A 25 3.40 2.92 20.27
C LEU A 25 3.91 2.75 18.84
N SER A 26 3.37 1.80 18.07
CA SER A 26 3.71 1.61 16.66
C SER A 26 3.44 2.88 15.84
N PHE A 27 2.29 3.53 16.05
CA PHE A 27 1.96 4.78 15.38
C PHE A 27 2.93 5.91 15.73
N VAL A 28 3.31 6.06 17.00
CA VAL A 28 4.27 7.08 17.45
C VAL A 28 5.65 6.83 16.83
N LEU A 29 6.15 5.60 16.82
CA LEU A 29 7.44 5.25 16.22
C LEU A 29 7.48 5.54 14.70
N ILE A 30 6.39 5.22 14.00
CA ILE A 30 6.23 5.54 12.57
C ILE A 30 6.19 7.05 12.36
N SER A 31 5.50 7.79 13.22
CA SER A 31 5.42 9.26 13.14
C SER A 31 6.79 9.91 13.27
N ILE A 32 7.60 9.44 14.24
CA ILE A 32 8.97 9.91 14.45
C ILE A 32 9.83 9.57 13.23
N SER A 33 9.77 8.32 12.74
CA SER A 33 10.53 7.87 11.57
C SER A 33 10.19 8.70 10.32
N PHE A 34 8.90 8.98 10.12
CA PHE A 34 8.44 9.78 8.98
C PHE A 34 8.85 11.24 9.10
N TYR A 35 8.77 11.82 10.30
CA TYR A 35 9.26 13.17 10.56
C TYR A 35 10.74 13.30 10.23
N GLU A 36 11.58 12.39 10.72
CA GLU A 36 13.01 12.39 10.42
C GLU A 36 13.29 12.38 8.93
N TRP A 37 12.56 11.61 8.12
CA TRP A 37 12.74 11.65 6.66
C TRP A 37 12.30 12.92 6.00
N THR A 38 11.22 13.55 6.47
CA THR A 38 10.81 14.83 5.91
C THR A 38 11.85 15.92 6.18
N VAL A 39 12.55 15.83 7.31
CA VAL A 39 13.64 16.74 7.67
C VAL A 39 14.91 16.41 6.88
N GLU A 40 15.29 15.13 6.82
CA GLU A 40 16.48 14.63 6.10
C GLU A 40 16.31 14.67 4.57
N ARG A 41 15.07 14.84 4.08
CA ARG A 41 14.67 14.70 2.66
C ARG A 41 15.20 13.40 2.07
N SER A 42 14.84 12.29 2.71
CA SER A 42 15.45 11.00 2.41
C SER A 42 15.41 10.63 0.93
N TYR A 43 16.53 10.14 0.41
CA TYR A 43 16.72 9.90 -1.01
C TYR A 43 15.73 8.89 -1.60
N TYR A 44 15.26 7.92 -0.81
CA TYR A 44 14.43 6.81 -1.30
C TYR A 44 12.96 6.98 -0.93
N GLU A 45 12.63 6.91 0.35
CA GLU A 45 11.24 6.86 0.82
C GLU A 45 10.52 8.18 0.55
N TYR A 46 11.12 9.31 0.93
CA TYR A 46 10.53 10.62 0.76
C TYR A 46 10.34 10.98 -0.72
N SER A 47 11.38 10.78 -1.55
CA SER A 47 11.31 11.12 -2.98
C SER A 47 10.33 10.24 -3.77
N ASP A 48 10.12 8.97 -3.40
CA ASP A 48 9.13 8.11 -4.05
C ASP A 48 7.73 8.71 -3.91
N TRP A 49 7.35 9.20 -2.72
CA TRP A 49 6.04 9.84 -2.50
C TRP A 49 5.80 11.10 -3.34
N LEU A 50 6.86 11.80 -3.74
CA LEU A 50 6.78 13.03 -4.51
C LEU A 50 6.72 12.83 -6.03
N ILE A 51 6.91 11.59 -6.52
CA ILE A 51 6.74 11.27 -7.94
C ILE A 51 5.32 11.67 -8.37
N ASN A 52 5.22 12.46 -9.44
CA ASN A 52 3.98 13.08 -9.91
C ASN A 52 3.87 13.02 -11.45
N TYR A 53 2.88 13.72 -12.03
CA TYR A 53 2.58 13.65 -13.48
C TYR A 53 3.06 14.85 -14.30
N GLN A 54 4.02 15.62 -13.78
CA GLN A 54 4.51 16.85 -14.44
C GLN A 54 5.34 16.52 -15.70
N GLY A 55 5.93 15.34 -15.72
CA GLY A 55 6.57 14.73 -16.89
C GLY A 55 5.63 13.91 -17.76
N GLY A 56 4.32 13.86 -17.47
CA GLY A 56 3.38 12.92 -18.08
C GLY A 56 3.04 11.74 -17.16
N PHE A 57 2.21 10.83 -17.66
CA PHE A 57 1.69 9.72 -16.85
C PHE A 57 2.78 8.71 -16.48
N THR A 58 2.94 8.46 -15.17
CA THR A 58 3.94 7.53 -14.63
C THR A 58 3.31 6.46 -13.71
N ARG A 59 3.91 5.27 -13.66
CA ARG A 59 3.40 4.11 -12.89
C ARG A 59 3.47 4.19 -11.35
N ARG A 60 3.65 5.38 -10.78
CA ARG A 60 3.77 5.63 -9.32
C ARG A 60 3.27 7.01 -8.89
N GLY A 61 2.78 7.81 -9.84
CA GLY A 61 2.61 9.24 -9.65
C GLY A 61 1.27 9.69 -9.09
N LEU A 62 0.29 8.79 -8.93
CA LEU A 62 -1.10 9.19 -8.60
C LEU A 62 -1.19 10.02 -7.31
N PHE A 63 -0.64 9.52 -6.21
CA PHE A 63 -0.72 10.22 -4.93
C PHE A 63 0.24 11.41 -4.84
N GLY A 64 1.41 11.33 -5.47
CA GLY A 64 2.31 12.49 -5.54
C GLY A 64 1.70 13.62 -6.38
N GLU A 65 0.93 13.30 -7.41
CA GLU A 65 0.15 14.28 -8.18
C GLU A 65 -0.93 14.93 -7.32
N ILE A 66 -1.72 14.14 -6.57
CA ILE A 66 -2.72 14.68 -5.65
C ILE A 66 -2.08 15.63 -4.63
N ILE A 67 -0.97 15.22 -4.01
CA ILE A 67 -0.23 16.02 -3.03
C ILE A 67 0.33 17.31 -3.68
N PHE A 68 0.84 17.21 -4.90
CA PHE A 68 1.39 18.34 -5.62
C PHE A 68 0.32 19.36 -6.05
N GLN A 69 -0.85 18.90 -6.50
CA GLN A 69 -1.96 19.79 -6.81
C GLN A 69 -2.52 20.46 -5.55
N LEU A 70 -2.60 19.74 -4.43
CA LEU A 70 -2.94 20.33 -3.14
C LEU A 70 -1.92 21.41 -2.73
N HIS A 71 -0.63 21.18 -2.95
CA HIS A 71 0.42 22.18 -2.71
C HIS A 71 0.19 23.44 -3.55
N LYS A 72 -0.06 23.29 -4.85
CA LYS A 72 -0.33 24.42 -5.75
C LYS A 72 -1.55 25.24 -5.35
N ILE A 73 -2.64 24.58 -4.96
CA ILE A 73 -3.90 25.26 -4.63
C ILE A 73 -3.85 25.90 -3.24
N SER A 74 -3.28 25.20 -2.26
CA SER A 74 -3.27 25.65 -0.85
C SER A 74 -2.10 26.56 -0.50
N THR A 75 -1.04 26.59 -1.32
CA THR A 75 0.26 27.22 -1.05
C THR A 75 0.99 26.68 0.20
N ILE A 76 0.44 25.65 0.86
CA ILE A 76 1.08 24.96 1.99
C ILE A 76 2.28 24.20 1.45
N ARG A 77 3.43 24.29 2.13
CA ARG A 77 4.66 23.54 1.79
C ARG A 77 4.40 22.05 1.53
N LEU A 78 4.95 21.52 0.44
CA LEU A 78 4.78 20.15 -0.02
C LEU A 78 5.14 19.10 1.06
N ASP A 79 6.25 19.31 1.78
CA ASP A 79 6.69 18.42 2.88
C ASP A 79 5.61 18.22 3.94
N PHE A 80 4.90 19.29 4.33
CA PHE A 80 3.87 19.24 5.36
C PHE A 80 2.62 18.51 4.86
N ILE A 81 2.20 18.76 3.62
CA ILE A 81 1.06 18.05 3.03
C ILE A 81 1.37 16.55 2.99
N LEU A 82 2.56 16.17 2.54
CA LEU A 82 3.00 14.78 2.50
C LEU A 82 3.03 14.16 3.91
N PHE A 83 3.61 14.86 4.89
CA PHE A 83 3.66 14.42 6.29
C PHE A 83 2.27 14.10 6.85
N PHE A 84 1.35 15.06 6.77
CA PHE A 84 -0.01 14.85 7.29
C PHE A 84 -0.78 13.81 6.48
N PHE A 85 -0.56 13.75 5.17
CA PHE A 85 -1.19 12.76 4.31
C PHE A 85 -0.81 11.33 4.73
N VAL A 86 0.48 11.02 4.83
CA VAL A 86 0.94 9.67 5.22
C VAL A 86 0.55 9.36 6.66
N LEU A 87 0.68 10.33 7.57
CA LEU A 87 0.30 10.13 8.97
C LEU A 87 -1.20 9.84 9.12
N SER A 88 -2.06 10.51 8.34
CA SER A 88 -3.49 10.25 8.34
C SER A 88 -3.81 8.82 7.87
N MET A 89 -3.06 8.29 6.90
CA MET A 89 -3.23 6.90 6.43
C MET A 89 -2.86 5.89 7.49
N TYR A 90 -1.73 6.08 8.18
CA TYR A 90 -1.34 5.25 9.31
C TYR A 90 -2.35 5.30 10.45
N PHE A 91 -2.81 6.50 10.80
CA PHE A 91 -3.83 6.67 11.83
C PHE A 91 -5.11 5.90 11.50
N LEU A 92 -5.63 6.07 10.28
CA LEU A 92 -6.84 5.38 9.83
C LEU A 92 -6.61 3.87 9.77
N PHE A 93 -5.46 3.40 9.28
CA PHE A 93 -5.10 1.99 9.26
C PHE A 93 -5.15 1.38 10.67
N PHE A 94 -4.46 1.98 11.65
CA PHE A 94 -4.46 1.47 13.03
C PHE A 94 -5.85 1.56 13.68
N LEU A 95 -6.63 2.59 13.37
CA LEU A 95 -8.00 2.74 13.85
C LEU A 95 -8.92 1.63 13.31
N PHE A 96 -8.87 1.32 12.02
CA PHE A 96 -9.65 0.21 11.44
C PHE A 96 -9.14 -1.14 11.91
N LEU A 97 -7.83 -1.33 12.01
CA LEU A 97 -7.22 -2.55 12.54
C LEU A 97 -7.73 -2.81 13.96
N HIS A 98 -7.66 -1.82 14.86
CA HIS A 98 -8.20 -1.92 16.23
C HIS A 98 -9.69 -2.31 16.24
N LYS A 99 -10.50 -1.67 15.39
CA LYS A 99 -11.94 -1.98 15.28
C LYS A 99 -12.22 -3.38 14.76
N ILE A 100 -11.38 -3.92 13.88
CA ILE A 100 -11.47 -5.30 13.40
C ILE A 100 -11.10 -6.25 14.54
N LEU A 101 -9.95 -6.03 15.18
CA LEU A 101 -9.39 -6.92 16.20
C LEU A 101 -10.29 -7.07 17.43
N ILE A 102 -10.96 -6.01 17.89
CA ILE A 102 -11.91 -6.11 19.01
C ILE A 102 -13.14 -6.97 18.65
N LYS A 103 -13.55 -6.97 17.38
CA LYS A 103 -14.71 -7.72 16.91
C LYS A 103 -14.39 -9.17 16.54
N THR A 104 -13.12 -9.52 16.46
CA THR A 104 -12.67 -10.87 16.10
C THR A 104 -12.31 -11.67 17.35
N ASN A 105 -12.82 -12.89 17.45
CA ASN A 105 -12.38 -13.84 18.46
C ASN A 105 -11.04 -14.44 18.02
N LEU A 106 -9.93 -13.85 18.45
CA LEU A 106 -8.59 -14.36 18.18
C LEU A 106 -8.26 -15.51 19.13
N ASN A 107 -7.84 -16.65 18.59
CA ASN A 107 -7.20 -17.69 19.39
C ASN A 107 -5.74 -17.30 19.69
N PHE A 108 -5.08 -18.13 20.51
CA PHE A 108 -3.68 -17.92 20.90
C PHE A 108 -2.75 -17.83 19.69
N LEU A 109 -2.89 -18.75 18.72
CA LEU A 109 -2.07 -18.75 17.49
C LEU A 109 -2.24 -17.48 16.67
N ASN A 110 -3.48 -17.05 16.41
CA ASN A 110 -3.75 -15.84 15.65
C ASN A 110 -3.17 -14.61 16.35
N THR A 111 -3.17 -14.61 17.68
CA THR A 111 -2.58 -13.54 18.48
C THR A 111 -1.06 -13.53 18.41
N LEU A 112 -0.41 -14.70 18.42
CA LEU A 112 1.04 -14.80 18.18
C LEU A 112 1.42 -14.32 16.79
N ILE A 113 0.66 -14.70 15.76
CA ILE A 113 0.88 -14.22 14.39
C ILE A 113 0.72 -12.70 14.31
N LEU A 114 -0.33 -12.17 14.96
CA LEU A 114 -0.61 -10.73 14.99
C LEU A 114 0.50 -9.93 15.67
N PHE A 115 1.08 -10.43 16.76
CA PHE A 115 2.20 -9.78 17.46
C PHE A 115 3.57 -10.26 17.00
N SER A 116 3.62 -11.04 15.92
CA SER A 116 4.90 -11.48 15.37
C SER A 116 5.65 -10.29 14.75
N PRO A 117 6.99 -10.34 14.69
CA PRO A 117 7.79 -9.33 14.00
C PRO A 117 7.50 -9.22 12.50
N LEU A 118 6.72 -10.14 11.92
CA LEU A 118 6.33 -10.13 10.50
C LEU A 118 4.98 -9.42 10.26
N SER A 119 4.28 -9.04 11.32
CA SER A 119 2.98 -8.37 11.23
C SER A 119 3.11 -6.86 11.14
N PHE A 120 2.09 -6.11 11.56
CA PHE A 120 2.08 -4.64 11.54
C PHE A 120 3.20 -4.02 12.40
N ILE A 121 3.72 -4.74 13.40
CA ILE A 121 4.86 -4.30 14.22
C ILE A 121 6.11 -4.14 13.34
N TYR A 122 6.25 -4.96 12.29
CA TYR A 122 7.36 -4.86 11.36
C TYR A 122 7.48 -3.47 10.75
N LEU A 123 6.33 -2.87 10.39
CA LEU A 123 6.25 -1.53 9.80
C LEU A 123 6.80 -0.44 10.72
N ALA A 124 6.68 -0.63 12.05
CA ALA A 124 7.19 0.30 13.05
C ALA A 124 8.61 -0.03 13.51
N SER A 125 9.12 -1.22 13.20
CA SER A 125 10.40 -1.72 13.71
C SER A 125 11.63 -1.21 12.96
N SER A 126 11.46 -0.77 11.71
CA SER A 126 12.54 -0.18 10.95
C SER A 126 12.14 1.18 10.41
N LYS A 127 13.09 2.11 10.43
CA LYS A 127 12.93 3.42 9.79
C LYS A 127 12.50 3.18 8.36
N THR A 128 13.30 2.53 7.50
CA THR A 128 13.04 2.29 6.06
C THR A 128 11.63 1.80 5.70
N LEU A 129 10.98 0.97 6.52
CA LEU A 129 9.65 0.42 6.22
C LEU A 129 8.52 1.39 6.51
N ALA A 130 8.68 2.29 7.47
CA ALA A 130 7.64 3.24 7.89
C ALA A 130 7.19 4.20 6.76
N GLY A 131 7.94 4.31 5.66
CA GLY A 131 7.79 5.30 4.59
C GLY A 131 7.50 4.65 3.26
N ARG A 132 7.39 3.33 3.27
CA ARG A 132 6.99 2.55 2.13
C ARG A 132 5.51 2.81 1.83
N LYS A 133 5.17 2.87 0.55
CA LYS A 133 3.81 3.14 0.06
C LYS A 133 2.82 2.02 0.34
N GLU A 134 3.29 0.89 0.87
CA GLU A 134 2.56 -0.30 1.30
C GLU A 134 1.43 0.03 2.26
N ILE A 135 1.58 1.10 3.05
CA ILE A 135 0.52 1.61 3.92
C ILE A 135 -0.78 1.91 3.17
N LEU A 136 -0.73 2.33 1.90
CA LEU A 136 -1.91 2.55 1.08
C LEU A 136 -2.72 1.27 0.90
N LEU A 137 -2.04 0.16 0.59
CA LEU A 137 -2.69 -1.13 0.42
C LEU A 137 -3.28 -1.59 1.76
N PHE A 138 -2.52 -1.49 2.85
CA PHE A 138 -2.98 -1.90 4.18
C PHE A 138 -4.17 -1.06 4.66
N PHE A 139 -4.13 0.25 4.45
CA PHE A 139 -5.23 1.16 4.73
C PHE A 139 -6.50 0.78 3.95
N LEU A 140 -6.41 0.62 2.63
CA LEU A 140 -7.55 0.26 1.79
C LEU A 140 -8.13 -1.11 2.16
N LEU A 141 -7.28 -2.10 2.43
CA LEU A 141 -7.70 -3.42 2.89
C LEU A 141 -8.39 -3.33 4.25
N SER A 142 -7.86 -2.57 5.21
CA SER A 142 -8.46 -2.43 6.54
C SER A 142 -9.88 -1.84 6.48
N ILE A 143 -10.12 -0.86 5.61
CA ILE A 143 -11.46 -0.32 5.36
C ILE A 143 -12.38 -1.38 4.77
N PHE A 144 -11.90 -2.11 3.76
CA PHE A 144 -12.66 -3.14 3.10
C PHE A 144 -13.09 -4.26 4.06
N PHE A 145 -12.15 -4.79 4.85
CA PHE A 145 -12.43 -5.82 5.85
C PHE A 145 -13.38 -5.33 6.95
N TYR A 146 -13.22 -4.08 7.39
CA TYR A 146 -14.11 -3.50 8.39
C TYR A 146 -15.56 -3.39 7.88
N ASN A 147 -15.74 -3.04 6.61
CA ASN A 147 -17.06 -2.88 5.98
C ASN A 147 -17.61 -4.18 5.37
N LEU A 148 -16.84 -5.26 5.33
CA LEU A 148 -17.18 -6.50 4.62
C LEU A 148 -18.58 -7.03 4.95
N LYS A 149 -18.95 -7.03 6.24
CA LYS A 149 -20.27 -7.51 6.70
C LYS A 149 -21.45 -6.68 6.17
N LYS A 150 -21.22 -5.42 5.77
CA LYS A 150 -22.23 -4.49 5.25
C LYS A 150 -22.34 -4.53 3.74
N ILE A 151 -21.35 -5.09 3.05
CA ILE A 151 -21.28 -5.10 1.59
C ILE A 151 -22.11 -6.28 1.06
N LYS A 152 -23.07 -6.01 0.18
CA LYS A 152 -23.81 -7.05 -0.53
C LYS A 152 -22.86 -7.82 -1.45
N PHE A 153 -23.08 -9.14 -1.59
CA PHE A 153 -22.29 -10.02 -2.45
C PHE A 153 -21.98 -9.42 -3.84
N TYR A 154 -22.99 -8.86 -4.51
CA TYR A 154 -22.83 -8.32 -5.86
C TYR A 154 -21.93 -7.08 -5.96
N ASN A 155 -21.68 -6.41 -4.84
CA ASN A 155 -20.94 -5.15 -4.78
C ASN A 155 -19.46 -5.34 -4.39
N ILE A 156 -19.06 -6.54 -3.99
CA ILE A 156 -17.69 -6.81 -3.50
C ILE A 156 -16.66 -6.61 -4.61
N LYS A 157 -16.99 -6.97 -5.85
CA LYS A 157 -16.11 -6.73 -7.00
C LYS A 157 -15.70 -5.27 -7.13
N TYR A 158 -16.60 -4.31 -6.86
CA TYR A 158 -16.29 -2.88 -7.01
C TYR A 158 -15.30 -2.42 -5.95
N TRP A 159 -15.37 -2.97 -4.74
CA TRP A 159 -14.38 -2.73 -3.69
C TRP A 159 -13.01 -3.29 -4.08
N ILE A 160 -12.96 -4.54 -4.57
CA ILE A 160 -11.70 -5.17 -5.00
C ILE A 160 -11.08 -4.43 -6.19
N ILE A 161 -11.89 -4.06 -7.18
CA ILE A 161 -11.45 -3.25 -8.34
C ILE A 161 -10.90 -1.91 -7.86
N SER A 162 -11.58 -1.23 -6.92
CA SER A 162 -11.10 0.03 -6.36
C SER A 162 -9.75 -0.13 -5.66
N ILE A 163 -9.60 -1.15 -4.80
CA ILE A 163 -8.33 -1.45 -4.14
C ILE A 163 -7.23 -1.70 -5.17
N LEU A 164 -7.50 -2.54 -6.18
CA LEU A 164 -6.53 -2.88 -7.22
C LEU A 164 -6.09 -1.65 -8.00
N VAL A 165 -7.02 -0.83 -8.49
CA VAL A 165 -6.70 0.36 -9.29
C VAL A 165 -5.89 1.36 -8.48
N PHE A 166 -6.34 1.75 -7.28
CA PHE A 166 -5.64 2.75 -6.48
C PHE A 166 -4.27 2.27 -6.00
N SER A 167 -4.16 1.00 -5.58
CA SER A 167 -2.89 0.45 -5.11
C SER A 167 -1.88 0.32 -6.26
N SER A 168 -2.28 -0.26 -7.39
CA SER A 168 -1.37 -0.50 -8.53
C SER A 168 -0.89 0.78 -9.23
N LEU A 169 -1.72 1.83 -9.30
CA LEU A 169 -1.30 3.15 -9.81
C LEU A 169 -0.28 3.85 -8.89
N THR A 170 -0.23 3.44 -7.63
CA THR A 170 0.76 3.95 -6.67
C THR A 170 2.05 3.14 -6.73
N HIS A 171 1.92 1.82 -6.82
CA HIS A 171 3.05 0.90 -6.84
C HIS A 171 2.65 -0.35 -7.62
N LEU A 172 3.27 -0.58 -8.77
CA LEU A 172 2.99 -1.73 -9.64
C LEU A 172 2.99 -3.07 -8.90
N GLY A 173 3.90 -3.25 -7.93
CA GLY A 173 4.00 -4.48 -7.15
C GLY A 173 2.70 -4.88 -6.42
N PHE A 174 1.75 -3.95 -6.24
CA PHE A 174 0.47 -4.28 -5.60
C PHE A 174 -0.47 -5.08 -6.50
N ILE A 175 -0.22 -5.13 -7.82
CA ILE A 175 -0.98 -6.01 -8.72
C ILE A 175 -0.80 -7.49 -8.39
N PHE A 176 0.35 -7.87 -7.81
CA PHE A 176 0.63 -9.23 -7.38
C PHE A 176 -0.22 -9.69 -6.19
N TYR A 177 -0.96 -8.79 -5.53
CA TYR A 177 -1.94 -9.14 -4.50
C TYR A 177 -3.30 -9.54 -5.11
N MET A 178 -3.51 -9.37 -6.42
CA MET A 178 -4.77 -9.74 -7.07
C MET A 178 -5.14 -11.22 -6.89
N PRO A 179 -4.24 -12.22 -7.06
CA PRO A 179 -4.57 -13.62 -6.84
C PRO A 179 -5.03 -13.88 -5.40
N PHE A 180 -4.41 -13.20 -4.43
CA PHE A 180 -4.80 -13.28 -3.02
C PHE A 180 -6.22 -12.74 -2.79
N LEU A 181 -6.57 -11.59 -3.40
CA LEU A 181 -7.92 -11.01 -3.28
C LEU A 181 -9.00 -11.88 -3.95
N ILE A 182 -8.68 -12.54 -5.06
CA ILE A 182 -9.58 -13.49 -5.72
C ILE A 182 -9.74 -14.76 -4.88
N LEU A 183 -8.65 -15.32 -4.37
CA LEU A 183 -8.69 -16.50 -3.51
C LEU A 183 -9.54 -16.23 -2.26
N PHE A 184 -9.36 -15.05 -1.66
CA PHE A 184 -10.15 -14.60 -0.53
C PHE A 184 -11.66 -14.55 -0.84
N PHE A 185 -12.04 -14.15 -2.05
CA PHE A 185 -13.44 -14.14 -2.48
C PHE A 185 -14.09 -15.53 -2.47
N PHE A 186 -13.36 -16.57 -2.87
CA PHE A 186 -13.84 -17.96 -2.79
C PHE A 186 -14.08 -18.40 -1.35
N PHE A 187 -13.18 -18.05 -0.43
CA PHE A 187 -13.31 -18.41 0.98
C PHE A 187 -14.44 -17.69 1.70
N LEU A 188 -14.81 -16.48 1.27
CA LEU A 188 -15.92 -15.73 1.88
C LEU A 188 -17.30 -16.30 1.54
N TYR A 189 -17.44 -16.96 0.39
CA TYR A 189 -18.74 -17.39 -0.13
C TYR A 189 -18.75 -18.85 -0.60
N PRO A 190 -18.43 -19.82 0.29
CA PRO A 190 -18.33 -21.23 -0.09
C PRO A 190 -19.65 -21.83 -0.60
N GLY A 191 -20.80 -21.29 -0.18
CA GLY A 191 -22.13 -21.76 -0.59
C GLY A 191 -22.64 -21.19 -1.91
N LYS A 192 -21.89 -20.31 -2.59
CA LYS A 192 -22.32 -19.70 -3.85
C LYS A 192 -22.00 -20.58 -5.03
N LYS A 193 -22.92 -20.63 -6.01
CA LYS A 193 -22.70 -21.36 -7.27
C LYS A 193 -21.46 -20.82 -7.97
N PHE A 194 -20.65 -21.72 -8.53
CA PHE A 194 -19.42 -21.34 -9.23
C PHE A 194 -19.65 -20.28 -10.32
N LYS A 195 -20.76 -20.36 -11.07
CA LYS A 195 -21.14 -19.36 -12.08
C LYS A 195 -21.34 -17.95 -11.50
N GLU A 196 -21.94 -17.84 -10.31
CA GLU A 196 -22.13 -16.54 -9.63
C GLU A 196 -20.79 -15.95 -9.17
N LEU A 197 -19.86 -16.81 -8.74
CA LEU A 197 -18.51 -16.40 -8.37
C LEU A 197 -17.71 -15.90 -9.59
N LEU A 198 -17.77 -16.63 -10.71
CA LEU A 198 -17.14 -16.23 -11.97
C LEU A 198 -17.61 -14.86 -12.45
N TYR A 199 -18.90 -14.55 -12.34
CA TYR A 199 -19.43 -13.23 -12.73
C TYR A 199 -18.81 -12.07 -11.93
N GLN A 200 -18.36 -12.33 -10.69
CA GLN A 200 -17.67 -11.32 -9.88
C GLN A 200 -16.18 -11.23 -10.22
N ILE A 201 -15.55 -12.35 -10.58
CA ILE A 201 -14.12 -12.46 -10.85
C ILE A 201 -13.75 -11.93 -12.24
N ILE A 202 -14.55 -12.18 -13.26
CA ILE A 202 -14.26 -11.74 -14.64
C ILE A 202 -13.98 -10.22 -14.71
N PRO A 203 -14.82 -9.33 -14.13
CA PRO A 203 -14.52 -7.90 -14.09
C PRO A 203 -13.20 -7.57 -13.39
N ILE A 204 -12.87 -8.27 -12.29
CA ILE A 204 -11.62 -8.06 -11.55
C ILE A 204 -10.42 -8.40 -12.43
N ILE A 205 -10.44 -9.54 -13.12
CA ILE A 205 -9.36 -9.95 -14.04
C ILE A 205 -9.22 -8.95 -15.19
N LEU A 206 -10.34 -8.56 -15.82
CA LEU A 206 -10.33 -7.58 -16.91
C LEU A 206 -9.71 -6.26 -16.47
N THR A 207 -10.08 -5.76 -15.29
CA THR A 207 -9.47 -4.54 -14.74
C THR A 207 -7.98 -4.72 -14.45
N GLY A 208 -7.56 -5.88 -13.95
CA GLY A 208 -6.15 -6.19 -13.74
C GLY A 208 -5.36 -6.12 -15.05
N ILE A 209 -5.87 -6.70 -16.14
CA ILE A 209 -5.24 -6.65 -17.47
C ILE A 209 -5.12 -5.20 -17.97
N VAL A 210 -6.19 -4.41 -17.83
CA VAL A 210 -6.18 -2.99 -18.22
C VAL A 210 -5.12 -2.22 -17.44
N VAL A 211 -5.04 -2.42 -16.13
CA VAL A 211 -4.03 -1.73 -15.32
C VAL A 211 -2.61 -2.18 -15.67
N VAL A 212 -2.37 -3.48 -15.88
CA VAL A 212 -1.07 -3.96 -16.37
C VAL A 212 -0.70 -3.28 -17.69
N SER A 213 -1.64 -3.21 -18.64
CA SER A 213 -1.41 -2.57 -19.94
C SER A 213 -1.09 -1.07 -19.81
N LEU A 214 -1.86 -0.34 -19.00
CA LEU A 214 -1.60 1.07 -18.71
C LEU A 214 -0.23 1.27 -18.07
N VAL A 215 0.13 0.41 -17.11
CA VAL A 215 1.43 0.48 -16.45
C VAL A 215 2.55 0.18 -17.43
N ILE A 216 2.44 -0.88 -18.26
CA ILE A 216 3.42 -1.24 -19.29
C ILE A 216 3.65 -0.06 -20.25
N ASN A 217 2.58 0.56 -20.74
CA ASN A 217 2.68 1.72 -21.64
C ASN A 217 3.36 2.92 -20.94
N SER A 218 3.06 3.14 -19.66
CA SER A 218 3.69 4.19 -18.85
C SER A 218 5.13 3.88 -18.40
N THR A 219 5.67 2.70 -18.69
CA THR A 219 7.08 2.39 -18.38
C THR A 219 8.04 3.05 -19.36
N PHE A 220 7.54 3.43 -20.54
CA PHE A 220 8.30 4.06 -21.60
C PHE A 220 8.31 5.58 -21.41
N ILE A 221 8.90 6.04 -20.30
CA ILE A 221 9.09 7.46 -20.01
C ILE A 221 10.37 7.93 -20.70
N THR A 222 10.32 9.08 -21.38
CA THR A 222 11.49 9.62 -22.08
C THR A 222 12.36 10.47 -21.16
N LYS A 223 13.63 10.67 -21.51
CA LYS A 223 14.54 11.51 -20.71
C LYS A 223 14.03 12.93 -20.35
N PRO A 224 13.40 13.69 -21.27
CA PRO A 224 12.88 15.02 -20.92
C PRO A 224 11.73 15.00 -19.90
N ASP A 225 11.08 13.86 -19.69
CA ASP A 225 9.92 13.76 -18.81
C ASP A 225 10.32 13.68 -17.33
N PHE A 226 11.42 12.99 -16.98
CA PHE A 226 11.88 12.95 -15.59
C PHE A 226 12.46 14.29 -15.10
N ILE A 227 13.05 15.07 -16.00
CA ILE A 227 13.59 16.40 -15.66
C ILE A 227 12.45 17.29 -15.20
N LYS A 228 11.31 17.27 -15.90
CA LYS A 228 10.11 18.01 -15.50
C LYS A 228 9.57 17.60 -14.13
N VAL A 229 9.61 16.31 -13.81
CA VAL A 229 9.24 15.84 -12.47
C VAL A 229 10.22 16.37 -11.42
N CYS A 230 11.54 16.24 -11.64
CA CYS A 230 12.55 16.79 -10.74
C CYS A 230 12.42 18.31 -10.56
N ASP A 231 12.25 19.06 -11.65
CA ASP A 231 12.09 20.51 -11.64
C ASP A 231 10.87 20.93 -10.81
N SER A 232 9.79 20.14 -10.85
CA SER A 232 8.58 20.42 -10.09
C SER A 232 8.74 20.29 -8.58
N ILE A 233 9.73 19.53 -8.11
CA ILE A 233 9.97 19.25 -6.69
C ILE A 233 11.38 19.62 -6.21
N LYS A 234 12.13 20.38 -7.02
CA LYS A 234 13.55 20.72 -6.80
C LYS A 234 13.81 21.37 -5.44
N ASP A 235 12.84 22.12 -4.91
CA ASP A 235 12.97 22.82 -3.64
C ASP A 235 12.81 21.87 -2.44
N PHE A 236 12.33 20.65 -2.67
CA PHE A 236 11.97 19.65 -1.67
C PHE A 236 12.84 18.38 -1.73
N VAL A 237 13.59 18.16 -2.82
CA VAL A 237 14.42 16.96 -3.01
C VAL A 237 15.85 17.35 -3.38
N ASN A 238 16.83 16.72 -2.73
CA ASN A 238 18.25 16.94 -3.00
C ASN A 238 18.72 16.03 -4.15
N ASN A 239 19.60 16.52 -5.01
CA ASN A 239 20.32 15.74 -6.02
C ASN A 239 19.44 14.91 -7.01
N CYS A 240 18.26 15.43 -7.38
CA CYS A 240 17.39 14.84 -8.42
C CYS A 240 17.98 15.05 -9.82
N PRO A 241 18.03 14.03 -10.72
CA PRO A 241 17.51 12.66 -10.56
C PRO A 241 18.50 11.66 -9.94
N LYS A 242 19.81 11.96 -9.90
CA LYS A 242 20.88 10.98 -9.67
C LYS A 242 20.83 10.23 -8.33
N GLU A 243 20.41 10.90 -7.25
CA GLU A 243 20.34 10.30 -5.91
C GLU A 243 18.89 10.22 -5.41
N THR A 244 17.96 9.86 -6.29
CA THR A 244 16.54 9.80 -5.93
C THR A 244 15.88 8.54 -6.45
N TYR A 245 14.76 8.13 -5.87
CA TYR A 245 13.97 7.01 -6.38
C TYR A 245 13.45 7.26 -7.81
N ILE A 246 13.41 8.54 -8.24
CA ILE A 246 13.07 8.95 -9.61
C ILE A 246 14.05 8.37 -10.64
N SER A 247 15.33 8.15 -10.28
CA SER A 247 16.29 7.47 -11.17
C SER A 247 15.88 6.05 -11.55
N PHE A 248 15.13 5.34 -10.69
CA PHE A 248 14.64 3.99 -11.00
C PHE A 248 13.57 3.98 -12.09
N LEU A 249 13.02 5.14 -12.46
CA LEU A 249 12.16 5.25 -13.63
C LEU A 249 12.97 5.11 -14.94
N ASP A 250 14.26 5.49 -14.97
CA ASP A 250 15.15 5.44 -16.15
C ASP A 250 15.68 4.01 -16.42
N ASN A 251 15.89 3.21 -15.37
CA ASN A 251 16.47 1.86 -15.47
C ASN A 251 15.58 0.79 -16.16
N SER A 252 14.39 1.15 -16.66
CA SER A 252 13.49 0.20 -17.31
C SER A 252 13.99 -0.31 -18.68
N PHE A 253 14.80 0.47 -19.40
CA PHE A 253 15.24 0.10 -20.76
C PHE A 253 16.44 -0.86 -20.78
N VAL A 254 17.44 -0.66 -19.90
CA VAL A 254 18.71 -1.41 -19.95
C VAL A 254 18.58 -2.78 -19.26
N GLN A 255 17.91 -2.84 -18.11
CA GLN A 255 17.78 -4.10 -17.36
C GLN A 255 16.77 -5.06 -17.99
N VAL A 256 15.63 -4.58 -18.49
CA VAL A 256 14.64 -5.46 -19.13
C VAL A 256 15.20 -6.06 -20.42
N ARG A 257 15.94 -5.29 -21.22
CA ARG A 257 16.61 -5.79 -22.42
C ARG A 257 17.71 -6.80 -22.08
N GLN A 258 18.54 -6.54 -21.06
CA GLN A 258 19.59 -7.48 -20.62
C GLN A 258 19.04 -8.78 -20.02
N VAL A 259 17.90 -8.73 -19.34
CA VAL A 259 17.23 -9.94 -18.83
C VAL A 259 16.58 -10.72 -19.98
N PHE A 260 15.89 -10.05 -20.91
CA PHE A 260 15.30 -10.73 -22.07
C PHE A 260 16.35 -11.39 -22.99
N PHE A 261 17.51 -10.74 -23.20
CA PHE A 261 18.62 -11.29 -23.99
C PHE A 261 19.51 -12.29 -23.23
N LYS A 262 19.29 -12.50 -21.92
CA LYS A 262 19.96 -13.58 -21.17
C LYS A 262 19.10 -14.84 -21.03
N PHE A 263 17.82 -14.75 -21.36
CA PHE A 263 16.87 -15.86 -21.32
C PHE A 263 16.51 -16.42 -22.71
N PHE A 264 17.06 -15.85 -23.78
CA PHE A 264 17.10 -16.38 -25.15
C PHE A 264 18.56 -16.48 -25.60
#